data_AF-A0A962GMM7-F1
#
_entry.id   AF-A0A962GMM7-F1
#
_cell.length_a   1.000
_cell.length_b   1.000
_cell.length_c   1.000
_cell.angle_alpha   90.00
_cell.angle_beta   90.00
_cell.angle_gamma   90.00
#
_symmetry.space_group_name_H-M   'P 1'
#
loop_
_entity.id
_entity.type
_entity.pdbx_description
1 polymer ?
#
loop_
_entity_poly.entity_id
_entity_poly.type
_entity_poly.pdbx_seq_one_letter_code
_entity_poly.pdbx_strand_id
1 'polypeptide(L)'
;MNAPPSREPVELAAELPAGALARVRWWRYLYRSPMLAWHLLIHLPVALLLISLPGSTRPGNAGTSLSERAIGWWSRGLLRVFGMRTRRIGEPHATAALLVANHISWLDIELIHSHR
;
A
#
# COMPACT_ATOMS: atom_id res chain seq x y z
N MET A 1 16.95 -25.31 -36.69
CA MET A 1 17.17 -23.86 -36.49
C MET A 1 16.49 -23.48 -35.19
N ASN A 2 17.24 -23.39 -34.09
CA ASN A 2 16.68 -23.05 -32.78
C ASN A 2 16.44 -21.54 -32.72
N ALA A 3 15.25 -21.11 -32.34
CA ALA A 3 14.98 -19.70 -32.05
C ALA A 3 15.89 -19.25 -30.89
N PRO A 4 16.44 -18.03 -30.92
CA PRO A 4 17.20 -17.50 -29.80
C PRO A 4 16.33 -17.46 -28.53
N PRO A 5 16.92 -17.66 -27.34
CA PRO A 5 16.17 -17.65 -26.08
C PRO A 5 15.47 -16.30 -25.88
N SER A 6 14.23 -16.34 -25.40
CA SER A 6 13.46 -15.15 -25.06
C SER A 6 14.17 -14.38 -23.93
N ARG A 7 14.57 -13.13 -24.19
CA ARG A 7 15.25 -12.28 -23.20
C ARG A 7 14.29 -11.89 -22.08
N GLU A 8 14.78 -11.95 -20.85
CA GLU A 8 14.00 -11.58 -19.67
C GLU A 8 13.77 -10.05 -19.63
N PRO A 9 12.62 -9.56 -19.11
CA PRO A 9 12.30 -8.13 -19.06
C PRO A 9 13.34 -7.27 -18.32
N VAL A 10 14.09 -7.89 -17.40
CA VAL A 10 15.15 -7.25 -16.61
C VAL A 10 16.38 -6.93 -17.47
N GLU A 11 16.77 -7.83 -18.39
CA GLU A 11 17.85 -7.58 -19.34
C GLU A 11 17.46 -6.46 -20.31
N LEU A 12 16.23 -6.48 -20.80
CA LEU A 12 15.71 -5.46 -21.71
C LEU A 12 15.68 -4.06 -21.05
N ALA A 13 15.40 -3.99 -19.74
CA ALA A 13 15.42 -2.74 -18.99
C ALA A 13 16.84 -2.22 -18.70
N ALA A 14 17.84 -3.11 -18.63
CA ALA A 14 19.23 -2.74 -18.42
C ALA A 14 19.88 -2.09 -19.66
N GLU A 15 19.39 -2.41 -20.86
CA GLU A 15 19.86 -1.81 -22.11
C GLU A 15 19.22 -0.44 -22.44
N LEU A 16 18.20 -0.02 -21.69
CA LEU A 16 17.57 1.28 -21.91
C LEU A 16 18.55 2.41 -21.55
N PRO A 17 18.74 3.42 -22.42
CA PRO A 17 19.62 4.53 -22.12
C PRO A 17 19.18 5.20 -20.81
N ALA A 18 20.13 5.55 -19.93
CA ALA A 18 19.86 6.07 -18.60
C ALA A 18 18.83 7.23 -18.57
N GLY A 19 18.80 8.05 -19.63
CA GLY A 19 17.81 9.12 -19.82
C GLY A 19 16.37 8.65 -20.04
N ALA A 20 16.16 7.47 -20.63
CA ALA A 20 14.83 6.88 -20.80
C ALA A 20 14.26 6.39 -19.46
N LEU A 21 15.07 5.71 -18.65
CA LEU A 21 14.70 5.30 -17.29
C LEU A 21 14.43 6.52 -16.40
N ALA A 22 15.26 7.57 -16.48
CA ALA A 22 15.04 8.82 -15.75
C ALA A 22 13.72 9.48 -16.15
N ARG A 23 13.40 9.57 -17.45
CA ARG A 23 12.14 10.15 -17.95
C ARG A 23 10.90 9.44 -17.41
N VAL A 24 10.92 8.10 -17.38
CA VAL A 24 9.82 7.30 -16.81
C VAL A 24 9.67 7.55 -15.30
N ARG A 25 10.78 7.71 -14.56
CA ARG A 25 10.75 8.07 -13.13
C ARG A 25 10.16 9.45 -12.89
N TRP A 26 10.56 10.45 -13.68
CA TRP A 26 10.04 11.82 -13.57
C TRP A 26 8.54 11.89 -13.79
N TRP A 27 8.03 11.21 -14.81
CA TRP A 27 6.58 11.14 -15.01
C TRP A 27 5.88 10.49 -13.84
N ARG A 28 6.44 9.42 -13.27
CA ARG A 28 5.91 8.78 -12.06
C ARG A 28 5.83 9.75 -10.88
N TYR A 29 6.85 10.56 -10.65
CA TYR A 29 6.81 11.53 -9.57
C TYR A 29 5.81 12.64 -9.85
N LEU A 30 5.73 13.13 -11.09
CA LEU A 30 4.84 14.23 -11.44
C LEU A 30 3.36 13.90 -11.18
N TYR A 31 2.90 12.69 -11.47
CA TYR A 31 1.52 12.30 -11.17
C TYR A 31 1.32 11.79 -9.74
N ARG A 32 2.34 11.19 -9.10
CA ARG A 32 2.18 10.63 -7.73
C ARG A 32 2.32 11.67 -6.64
N SER A 33 3.18 12.67 -6.80
CA SER A 33 3.36 13.74 -5.83
C SER A 33 2.07 14.50 -5.52
N PRO A 34 1.23 14.91 -6.50
CA PRO A 34 -0.05 15.55 -6.19
C PRO A 34 -1.04 14.57 -5.53
N MET A 35 -1.04 13.29 -5.92
CA MET A 35 -1.87 12.26 -5.25
C MET A 35 -1.44 12.04 -3.80
N LEU A 36 -0.14 12.04 -3.53
CA LEU A 36 0.42 11.94 -2.18
C LEU A 36 0.07 13.18 -1.37
N ALA A 37 0.28 14.37 -1.93
CA ALA A 37 -0.10 15.62 -1.28
C ALA A 37 -1.60 15.63 -0.93
N TRP A 38 -2.47 15.23 -1.85
CA TRP A 38 -3.89 15.08 -1.59
C TRP A 38 -4.18 14.08 -0.47
N HIS A 39 -3.53 12.92 -0.51
CA HIS A 39 -3.72 11.89 0.51
C HIS A 39 -3.29 12.37 1.91
N LEU A 40 -2.19 13.11 1.99
CA LEU A 40 -1.69 13.68 3.26
C LEU A 40 -2.50 14.89 3.73
N LEU A 41 -2.98 15.74 2.83
CA LEU A 41 -3.68 16.97 3.22
C LEU A 41 -5.17 16.76 3.44
N ILE A 42 -5.78 15.76 2.80
CA ILE A 42 -7.23 15.53 2.85
C ILE A 42 -7.56 14.22 3.56
N HIS A 43 -7.01 13.09 3.10
CA HIS A 43 -7.39 11.80 3.68
C HIS A 43 -6.87 11.61 5.10
N LEU A 44 -5.68 12.13 5.43
CA LEU A 44 -5.14 12.04 6.78
C LEU A 44 -6.02 12.79 7.80
N PRO A 45 -6.40 14.08 7.62
CA PRO A 45 -7.33 14.74 8.54
C PRO A 45 -8.68 14.02 8.66
N VAL A 46 -9.22 13.51 7.56
CA VAL A 46 -10.45 12.72 7.57
C VAL A 46 -10.29 11.44 8.39
N ALA A 47 -9.21 10.69 8.20
CA ALA A 47 -8.93 9.48 8.98
C ALA A 47 -8.79 9.81 10.48
N LEU A 48 -8.03 10.86 10.82
CA LEU A 48 -7.86 11.31 12.19
C LEU A 48 -9.20 11.70 12.83
N LEU A 49 -10.05 12.44 12.12
CA LEU A 49 -11.38 12.80 12.58
C LEU A 49 -12.22 11.54 12.86
N LEU A 50 -12.27 10.59 11.91
CA LEU A 50 -13.04 9.36 12.06
C LEU A 50 -12.56 8.50 13.24
N ILE A 51 -11.26 8.48 13.50
CA ILE A 51 -10.67 7.77 14.65
C ILE A 51 -10.99 8.50 15.96
N SER A 52 -11.06 9.83 15.94
CA SER A 52 -11.28 10.67 17.13
C SER A 52 -12.76 10.79 17.55
N LEU A 53 -13.70 10.33 16.71
CA LEU A 53 -15.13 10.38 17.02
C LEU A 53 -15.47 9.50 18.25
N PRO A 54 -16.31 9.98 19.18
CA PRO A 54 -16.80 9.17 20.28
C PRO A 54 -17.50 7.89 19.77
N GLY A 55 -17.13 6.73 20.33
CA GLY A 55 -17.66 5.43 19.91
C GLY A 55 -17.08 4.90 18.59
N SER A 56 -16.02 5.51 18.06
CA SER A 56 -15.30 5.01 16.89
C SER A 56 -14.63 3.65 17.14
N THR A 57 -14.23 3.39 18.37
CA THR A 57 -13.70 2.13 18.87
C THR A 57 -14.82 1.28 19.47
N ARG A 58 -14.77 -0.03 19.24
CA ARG A 58 -15.69 -0.99 19.84
C ARG A 58 -14.92 -1.91 20.77
N PRO A 59 -15.39 -2.16 22.00
CA PRO A 59 -14.78 -3.14 22.88
C PRO A 59 -14.95 -4.56 22.33
N GLY A 60 -13.88 -5.35 22.33
CA GLY A 60 -13.91 -6.78 22.08
C GLY A 60 -14.19 -7.20 20.62
N ASN A 61 -14.68 -8.42 20.46
CA ASN A 61 -15.03 -9.13 19.23
C ASN A 61 -16.31 -8.60 18.54
N ALA A 62 -16.72 -7.37 18.84
CA ALA A 62 -17.90 -6.72 18.27
C ALA A 62 -17.64 -6.17 16.85
N GLY A 63 -17.20 -7.03 15.94
CA GLY A 63 -16.93 -6.70 14.53
C GLY A 63 -15.93 -5.55 14.33
N THR A 64 -15.72 -5.15 13.08
CA THR A 64 -14.74 -4.08 12.78
C THR A 64 -15.24 -2.72 13.25
N SER A 65 -14.44 -2.02 14.04
CA SER A 65 -14.74 -0.68 14.53
C SER A 65 -14.63 0.38 13.42
N LEU A 66 -15.15 1.59 13.64
CA LEU A 66 -15.03 2.67 12.66
C LEU A 66 -13.57 3.11 12.52
N SER A 67 -12.83 3.16 13.62
CA SER A 67 -11.41 3.51 13.62
C SER A 67 -10.59 2.50 12.83
N GLU A 68 -10.83 1.19 13.00
CA GLU A 68 -10.17 0.14 12.21
C GLU A 68 -10.49 0.24 10.71
N ARG A 69 -11.74 0.58 10.36
CA ARG A 69 -12.13 0.79 8.97
C ARG A 69 -11.43 2.02 8.38
N ALA A 70 -11.33 3.10 9.15
CA ALA A 70 -10.66 4.34 8.75
C ALA A 70 -9.15 4.13 8.56
N ILE A 71 -8.48 3.50 9.53
CA ILE A 71 -7.05 3.14 9.46
C ILE A 71 -6.80 2.30 8.21
N GLY A 72 -7.54 1.19 8.03
CA GLY A 72 -7.31 0.34 6.87
C GLY A 72 -7.65 1.01 5.53
N TRP A 73 -8.61 1.95 5.49
CA TRP A 73 -8.89 2.74 4.30
C TRP A 73 -7.72 3.66 3.95
N TRP A 74 -7.19 4.38 4.95
CA TRP A 74 -6.05 5.25 4.79
C TRP A 74 -4.82 4.47 4.32
N SER A 75 -4.48 3.36 5.00
CA SER A 75 -3.35 2.50 4.65
C SER A 75 -3.44 1.92 3.24
N ARG A 76 -4.61 1.38 2.85
CA ARG A 76 -4.84 0.94 1.45
C ARG A 76 -4.65 2.07 0.45
N GLY A 77 -5.12 3.28 0.79
CA GLY A 77 -4.98 4.45 -0.04
C GLY A 77 -3.52 4.84 -0.25
N LEU A 78 -2.71 4.85 0.81
CA LEU A 78 -1.29 5.18 0.73
C LEU A 78 -0.53 4.17 -0.14
N LEU A 79 -0.79 2.87 0.01
CA LEU A 79 -0.20 1.84 -0.84
C LEU A 79 -0.56 2.04 -2.32
N ARG A 80 -1.80 2.45 -2.63
CA ARG A 80 -2.21 2.77 -4.00
C ARG A 80 -1.55 4.01 -4.56
N VAL A 81 -1.31 5.05 -3.76
CA VAL A 81 -0.55 6.25 -4.18
C VAL A 81 0.85 5.85 -4.62
N PHE A 82 1.49 4.90 -3.92
CA PHE A 82 2.77 4.32 -4.33
C PHE A 82 2.66 3.28 -5.46
N GLY A 83 1.47 3.07 -6.02
CA GLY A 83 1.21 2.15 -7.12
C GLY A 83 1.32 0.68 -6.73
N MET A 84 1.22 0.37 -5.44
CA MET A 84 1.20 -1.00 -4.94
C MET A 84 -0.23 -1.55 -4.96
N ARG A 85 -0.34 -2.84 -5.24
CA ARG A 85 -1.58 -3.61 -5.11
C ARG A 85 -1.34 -4.70 -4.08
N THR A 86 -2.22 -4.76 -3.10
CA THR A 86 -2.10 -5.72 -2.02
C THR A 86 -2.80 -7.01 -2.42
N ARG A 87 -2.16 -8.16 -2.13
CA ARG A 87 -2.69 -9.48 -2.44
C ARG A 87 -2.56 -10.34 -1.19
N ARG A 88 -3.69 -10.89 -0.72
CA ARG A 88 -3.70 -11.89 0.34
C ARG A 88 -3.66 -13.27 -0.28
N ILE A 89 -2.88 -14.17 0.32
CA ILE A 89 -2.83 -15.58 -0.02
C ILE A 89 -3.10 -16.34 1.28
N GLY A 90 -4.03 -17.30 1.24
CA GLY A 90 -4.51 -18.01 2.43
C GLY A 90 -5.65 -17.29 3.17
N GLU A 91 -6.11 -17.92 4.26
CA GLU A 91 -7.11 -17.38 5.18
C GLU A 91 -6.45 -16.93 6.49
N PRO A 92 -6.80 -15.75 7.05
CA PRO A 92 -6.32 -15.30 8.33
C PRO A 92 -7.03 -16.10 9.41
N HIS A 93 -6.43 -16.08 10.57
CA HIS A 93 -7.01 -16.72 11.73
C HIS A 93 -8.33 -16.02 12.13
N ALA A 94 -9.37 -16.79 12.43
CA ALA A 94 -10.71 -16.27 12.71
C ALA A 94 -10.83 -15.59 14.08
N THR A 95 -9.85 -15.78 14.95
CA THR A 95 -9.80 -15.22 16.32
C THR A 95 -8.49 -14.48 16.56
N ALA A 96 -8.36 -13.84 17.71
CA ALA A 96 -7.15 -13.13 18.13
C ALA A 96 -5.90 -14.00 17.92
N ALA A 97 -4.98 -13.52 17.10
CA ALA A 97 -3.73 -14.18 16.77
C ALA A 97 -2.59 -13.15 16.76
N LEU A 98 -1.38 -13.61 17.11
CA LEU A 98 -0.18 -12.81 16.97
C LEU A 98 0.29 -12.86 15.52
N LEU A 99 0.25 -11.72 14.83
CA LEU A 99 0.82 -11.60 13.49
C LEU A 99 2.34 -11.47 13.60
N VAL A 100 3.06 -12.36 12.90
CA VAL A 100 4.53 -12.31 12.79
C VAL A 100 4.89 -12.13 11.32
N ALA A 101 5.71 -11.12 11.04
CA ALA A 101 6.19 -10.82 9.71
C ALA A 101 7.64 -10.33 9.77
N ASN A 102 8.37 -10.52 8.67
CA ASN A 102 9.67 -9.88 8.52
C ASN A 102 9.49 -8.36 8.42
N HIS A 103 10.35 -7.60 9.10
CA HIS A 103 10.37 -6.15 8.98
C HIS A 103 11.44 -5.71 7.99
N ILE A 104 11.00 -5.29 6.81
CA ILE A 104 11.86 -4.93 5.67
C ILE A 104 11.65 -3.46 5.31
N SER A 105 10.48 -2.89 5.62
CA SER A 105 10.15 -1.51 5.29
C SER A 105 9.18 -0.89 6.29
N TRP A 106 9.19 0.43 6.38
CA TRP A 106 8.14 1.18 7.07
C TRP A 106 6.75 0.96 6.44
N LEU A 107 6.70 0.58 5.16
CA LEU A 107 5.46 0.22 4.47
C LEU A 107 4.82 -1.06 5.02
N ASP A 108 5.52 -1.84 5.83
CA ASP A 108 4.99 -3.07 6.42
C ASP A 108 3.79 -2.77 7.34
N ILE A 109 3.85 -1.67 8.09
CA ILE A 109 2.74 -1.22 8.97
C ILE A 109 1.49 -0.95 8.13
N GLU A 110 1.66 -0.23 7.02
CA GLU A 110 0.57 0.08 6.10
C GLU A 110 0.02 -1.18 5.44
N LEU A 111 0.91 -2.10 5.04
CA LEU A 111 0.50 -3.36 4.43
C LEU A 111 -0.35 -4.18 5.40
N ILE A 112 0.06 -4.29 6.66
CA ILE A 112 -0.66 -5.01 7.70
C ILE A 112 -2.03 -4.37 7.92
N HIS A 113 -2.11 -3.05 8.12
CA HIS A 113 -3.38 -2.35 8.31
C HIS A 113 -4.27 -2.30 7.05
N SER A 114 -3.68 -2.42 5.86
CA SER A 114 -4.42 -2.44 4.60
C SER A 114 -5.28 -3.70 4.45
N HIS A 115 -4.91 -4.77 5.16
CA HIS A 115 -5.54 -6.07 5.10
C HIS A 115 -6.25 -6.43 6.41
N ARG A 116 -7.11 -7.44 6.28
CA ARG A 116 -7.83 -8.11 7.34
C ARG A 116 -7.64 -9.61 7.13
#